data_AF-A0A8S3FNH8-F1
#
_entry.id   AF-A0A8S3FNH8-F1
#
_cell.length_a   1.000
_cell.length_b   1.000
_cell.length_c   1.000
_cell.angle_alpha   90.00
_cell.angle_beta   90.00
_cell.angle_gamma   90.00
#
_symmetry.space_group_name_H-M   'P 1'
#
loop_
_entity.id
_entity.type
_entity.pdbx_description
1 polymer ?
#
loop_
_entity_poly.entity_id
_entity_poly.type
_entity_poly.pdbx_seq_one_letter_code
_entity_poly.pdbx_strand_id
1 'polypeptide(L)'
;MNVGPTQIREDLIFEQFKIGNVPDFMRSAISITTTTGNDTITYWVLPDVLSVGTNKDYLRTSMSPLTAKKIADLYSCILPTRKMAFQIWQAATVKLNPSPNGPPYDATMLSTERMVFHNKKIQDALTNKILGELVSGHKKDVVISAGLLSYPKNVAIVGWWYPSGQMIQPLNYVSHDRNYKDYSHGIRLINRMVTINGQWHDIYDVLRSKTLSILISDEGSFDATQIYA
;
A
#
# COMPACT_ATOMS: atom_id res chain seq x y z
N MET A 1 -23.04 -16.68 -13.27
CA MET A 1 -22.03 -15.81 -13.89
C MET A 1 -20.70 -16.55 -13.88
N ASN A 2 -20.07 -16.76 -15.03
CA ASN A 2 -18.73 -17.36 -15.12
C ASN A 2 -17.70 -16.36 -14.60
N VAL A 3 -17.47 -16.37 -13.29
CA VAL A 3 -16.35 -15.65 -12.68
C VAL A 3 -15.06 -16.42 -12.99
N GLY A 4 -14.13 -15.79 -13.70
CA GLY A 4 -12.83 -16.40 -13.98
C GLY A 4 -12.05 -16.67 -12.68
N PRO A 5 -11.08 -17.60 -12.66
CA PRO A 5 -10.33 -17.99 -11.46
C PRO A 5 -9.70 -16.80 -10.70
N THR A 6 -9.30 -15.78 -11.45
CA THR A 6 -8.74 -14.53 -10.91
C THR A 6 -9.75 -13.71 -10.10
N GLN A 7 -11.03 -13.68 -10.50
CA GLN A 7 -12.07 -12.96 -9.77
C GLN A 7 -12.43 -13.69 -8.48
N ILE A 8 -12.52 -15.02 -8.52
CA ILE A 8 -12.77 -15.86 -7.33
C ILE A 8 -11.71 -15.59 -6.25
N ARG A 9 -10.43 -15.50 -6.63
CA ARG A 9 -9.35 -15.15 -5.71
C ARG A 9 -9.56 -13.80 -5.04
N GLU A 10 -9.90 -12.77 -5.80
CA GLU A 10 -10.12 -11.41 -5.27
C GLU A 10 -11.32 -11.36 -4.31
N ASP A 11 -12.41 -12.05 -4.65
CA ASP A 11 -13.60 -12.13 -3.80
C ASP A 11 -13.30 -12.87 -2.49
N LEU A 12 -12.55 -13.97 -2.54
CA LEU A 12 -12.10 -14.69 -1.35
C LEU A 12 -11.21 -13.82 -0.46
N ILE A 13 -10.28 -13.06 -1.06
CA ILE A 13 -9.43 -12.11 -0.33
C ILE A 13 -10.30 -11.07 0.38
N PHE A 14 -11.25 -10.46 -0.34
CA PHE A 14 -12.14 -9.45 0.23
C PHE A 14 -12.95 -9.99 1.41
N GLU A 15 -13.53 -11.19 1.29
CA GLU A 15 -14.31 -11.79 2.38
C GLU A 15 -13.45 -12.06 3.63
N GLN A 16 -12.16 -12.43 3.48
CA GLN A 16 -11.27 -12.58 4.66
C GLN A 16 -11.08 -11.26 5.41
N PHE A 17 -10.88 -10.14 4.71
CA PHE A 17 -10.80 -8.84 5.37
C PHE A 17 -12.15 -8.41 5.96
N LYS A 18 -13.25 -8.69 5.28
CA LYS A 18 -14.61 -8.39 5.77
C LYS A 18 -14.94 -9.07 7.10
N ILE A 19 -14.49 -10.30 7.31
CA ILE A 19 -14.66 -11.00 8.59
C ILE A 19 -13.54 -10.68 9.60
N GLY A 20 -12.63 -9.77 9.27
CA GLY A 20 -11.55 -9.33 10.16
C GLY A 20 -10.41 -10.34 10.33
N ASN A 21 -10.21 -11.27 9.39
CA ASN A 21 -9.08 -12.21 9.39
C ASN A 21 -7.76 -11.49 9.04
N VAL A 22 -7.27 -10.70 9.99
CA VAL A 22 -6.06 -9.89 9.93
C VAL A 22 -5.25 -10.14 11.20
N PRO A 23 -3.92 -10.31 11.11
CA PRO A 23 -3.07 -10.47 12.29
C PRO A 23 -3.25 -9.31 13.28
N ASP A 24 -3.28 -9.60 14.58
CA ASP A 24 -3.54 -8.58 15.61
C ASP A 24 -2.49 -7.48 15.65
N PHE A 25 -1.23 -7.80 15.35
CA PHE A 25 -0.17 -6.78 15.28
C PHE A 25 -0.46 -5.68 14.26
N MET A 26 -1.24 -5.98 13.21
CA MET A 26 -1.61 -5.00 12.19
C MET A 26 -2.64 -3.99 12.70
N ARG A 27 -3.31 -4.26 13.83
CA ARG A 27 -4.38 -3.40 14.37
C ARG A 27 -3.85 -2.17 15.12
N SER A 28 -2.55 -2.12 15.40
CA SER A 28 -1.88 -1.00 16.03
C SER A 28 -1.26 -0.10 14.97
N ALA A 29 -2.00 0.92 14.53
CA ALA A 29 -1.51 1.87 13.53
C ALA A 29 -0.37 2.73 14.08
N ILE A 30 0.58 3.06 13.20
CA ILE A 30 1.78 3.85 13.51
C ILE A 30 1.60 5.26 12.96
N SER A 31 1.83 6.26 13.80
CA SER A 31 1.77 7.67 13.39
C SER A 31 3.00 8.07 12.59
N ILE A 32 2.79 8.74 11.46
CA ILE A 32 3.81 9.41 10.67
C ILE A 32 3.56 10.91 10.75
N THR A 33 4.52 11.66 11.27
CA THR A 33 4.45 13.12 11.39
C THR A 33 5.48 13.76 10.49
N THR A 34 5.06 14.68 9.62
CA THR A 34 5.96 15.42 8.74
C THR A 34 5.55 16.89 8.65
N THR A 35 6.53 17.76 8.41
CA THR A 35 6.33 19.21 8.30
C THR A 35 6.75 19.68 6.91
N THR A 36 5.96 20.54 6.28
CA THR A 36 6.31 21.24 5.04
C THR A 36 5.94 22.70 5.18
N GLY A 37 6.93 23.60 5.08
CA GLY A 37 6.72 25.01 5.42
C GLY A 37 6.31 25.14 6.90
N ASN A 38 5.15 25.76 7.15
CA ASN A 38 4.64 25.98 8.50
C ASN A 38 3.62 24.91 8.95
N ASP A 39 3.19 24.02 8.04
CA ASP A 39 2.16 23.04 8.34
C ASP A 39 2.77 21.68 8.69
N THR A 40 2.25 21.08 9.75
CA THR A 40 2.63 19.74 10.22
C THR A 40 1.44 18.81 10.10
N ILE A 41 1.58 17.74 9.30
CA ILE A 41 0.58 16.68 9.19
C ILE A 41 1.00 15.46 10.02
N THR A 42 0.03 14.84 10.70
CA THR A 42 0.16 13.49 11.25
C THR A 42 -0.91 12.59 10.64
N TYR A 43 -0.50 11.46 10.10
CA TYR A 43 -1.39 10.41 9.60
C TYR A 43 -0.99 9.05 10.19
N TRP A 44 -1.91 8.10 10.19
CA TRP A 44 -1.68 6.77 10.78
C TRP A 44 -1.70 5.70 9.71
N VAL A 45 -0.66 4.87 9.68
CA VAL A 45 -0.50 3.78 8.72
C VAL A 45 -0.44 2.44 9.44
N LEU A 46 -0.96 1.39 8.82
CA LEU A 46 -0.73 0.03 9.34
C LEU A 46 0.78 -0.31 9.32
N PRO A 47 1.27 -1.13 10.27
CA PRO A 47 2.71 -1.36 10.45
C PRO A 47 3.37 -2.10 9.28
N ASP A 48 2.60 -2.86 8.49
CA ASP A 48 3.07 -3.58 7.32
C ASP A 48 2.05 -3.50 6.17
N VAL A 49 2.33 -4.14 5.04
CA VAL A 49 1.37 -4.36 3.97
C VAL A 49 0.28 -5.34 4.43
N LEU A 50 -0.95 -5.15 3.94
CA LEU A 50 -2.11 -5.95 4.34
C LEU A 50 -1.84 -7.44 4.23
N SER A 51 -2.23 -8.13 5.31
CA SER A 51 -2.00 -9.55 5.46
C SER A 51 -3.27 -10.25 5.95
N VAL A 52 -3.48 -11.47 5.48
CA VAL A 52 -4.53 -12.37 5.97
C VAL A 52 -3.90 -13.41 6.88
N GLY A 53 -4.53 -13.71 8.02
CA GLY A 53 -4.10 -14.75 8.95
C GLY A 53 -3.93 -14.27 10.40
N THR A 54 -3.02 -14.91 11.12
CA THR A 54 -2.74 -14.70 12.55
C THR A 54 -1.34 -14.14 12.77
N ASN A 55 -1.00 -13.75 14.00
CA ASN A 55 0.38 -13.34 14.35
C ASN A 55 1.43 -14.44 14.09
N LYS A 56 1.04 -15.72 14.04
CA LYS A 56 1.96 -16.86 13.87
C LYS A 56 2.05 -17.35 12.43
N ASP A 57 0.99 -17.17 11.66
CA ASP A 57 0.89 -17.62 10.27
C ASP A 57 0.04 -16.63 9.50
N TYR A 58 0.68 -15.87 8.62
CA TYR A 58 0.05 -14.85 7.81
C TYR A 58 0.71 -14.71 6.45
N LEU A 59 -0.10 -14.27 5.50
CA LEU A 59 0.28 -14.03 4.12
C LEU A 59 0.10 -12.55 3.79
N ARG A 60 1.18 -11.87 3.39
CA ARG A 60 1.13 -10.54 2.77
C ARG A 60 0.44 -10.62 1.42
N THR A 61 -0.84 -10.27 1.39
CA THR A 61 -1.75 -10.60 0.30
C THR A 61 -1.71 -9.52 -0.78
N SER A 62 -1.02 -9.81 -1.88
CA SER A 62 -1.06 -9.01 -3.10
C SER A 62 -2.44 -9.12 -3.76
N MET A 63 -3.03 -8.01 -4.19
CA MET A 63 -4.37 -7.97 -4.80
C MET A 63 -4.46 -6.82 -5.81
N SER A 64 -5.57 -6.77 -6.56
CA SER A 64 -5.82 -5.64 -7.46
C SER A 64 -6.09 -4.36 -6.68
N PRO A 65 -5.82 -3.18 -7.26
CA PRO A 65 -6.24 -1.91 -6.66
C PRO A 65 -7.75 -1.83 -6.42
N LEU A 66 -8.58 -2.52 -7.22
CA LEU A 66 -10.03 -2.55 -7.04
C LEU A 66 -10.44 -3.22 -5.73
N THR A 67 -9.86 -4.38 -5.43
CA THR A 67 -10.08 -5.08 -4.15
C THR A 67 -9.49 -4.29 -2.99
N ALA A 68 -8.29 -3.74 -3.17
CA ALA A 68 -7.63 -2.92 -2.16
C ALA A 68 -8.47 -1.69 -1.79
N LYS A 69 -9.10 -1.01 -2.77
CA LYS A 69 -10.00 0.12 -2.54
C LYS A 69 -11.23 -0.28 -1.73
N LYS A 70 -11.88 -1.41 -2.04
CA LYS A 70 -13.02 -1.92 -1.27
C LYS A 70 -12.66 -2.18 0.20
N ILE A 71 -11.47 -2.73 0.45
CA ILE A 71 -10.98 -2.96 1.83
C ILE A 71 -10.65 -1.63 2.51
N ALA A 72 -10.02 -0.69 1.80
CA ALA A 72 -9.75 0.64 2.33
C ALA A 72 -11.05 1.34 2.76
N ASP A 73 -12.09 1.30 1.93
CA ASP A 73 -13.41 1.86 2.25
C ASP A 73 -14.04 1.19 3.48
N LEU A 74 -13.99 -0.15 3.54
CA LEU A 74 -14.49 -0.91 4.68
C LEU A 74 -13.83 -0.49 6.00
N TYR A 75 -12.54 -0.19 5.97
CA TYR A 75 -11.75 0.19 7.15
C TYR A 75 -11.63 1.70 7.34
N SER A 76 -12.39 2.52 6.60
CA SER A 76 -12.28 3.99 6.64
C SER A 76 -10.84 4.48 6.43
N CYS A 77 -10.16 3.86 5.46
CA CYS A 77 -8.78 4.11 5.09
C CYS A 77 -8.66 4.56 3.62
N ILE A 78 -7.45 4.92 3.22
CA ILE A 78 -7.06 5.22 1.85
C ILE A 78 -5.74 4.51 1.51
N LEU A 79 -5.48 4.30 0.21
CA LEU A 79 -4.16 3.91 -0.28
C LEU A 79 -3.21 5.12 -0.25
N PRO A 80 -1.89 4.91 -0.08
CA PRO A 80 -0.91 6.00 -0.08
C PRO A 80 -0.81 6.69 -1.45
N THR A 81 -0.33 7.93 -1.46
CA THR A 81 0.29 8.55 -2.63
C THR A 81 1.76 8.11 -2.72
N ARG A 82 2.45 8.47 -3.80
CA ARG A 82 3.91 8.31 -3.88
C ARG A 82 4.65 8.99 -2.72
N LYS A 83 4.28 10.23 -2.40
CA LYS A 83 4.91 10.99 -1.31
C LYS A 83 4.70 10.30 0.05
N MET A 84 3.50 9.81 0.34
CA MET A 84 3.23 9.06 1.57
C MET A 84 4.00 7.74 1.61
N ALA A 85 4.09 7.00 0.50
CA ALA A 85 4.89 5.78 0.42
C ALA A 85 6.37 6.05 0.77
N PHE A 86 6.93 7.15 0.28
CA PHE A 86 8.28 7.57 0.62
C PHE A 86 8.42 7.98 2.10
N GLN A 87 7.50 8.78 2.63
CA GLN A 87 7.49 9.19 4.04
C GLN A 87 7.38 7.98 4.99
N ILE A 88 6.55 7.00 4.64
CA ILE A 88 6.42 5.72 5.37
C ILE A 88 7.74 4.96 5.34
N TRP A 89 8.40 4.85 4.18
CA TRP A 89 9.71 4.22 4.09
C TRP A 89 10.75 4.96 4.95
N GLN A 90 10.79 6.29 4.91
CA GLN A 90 11.72 7.09 5.72
C GLN A 90 11.53 6.80 7.22
N ALA A 91 10.29 6.78 7.69
CA ALA A 91 9.94 6.54 9.09
C ALA A 91 10.06 5.08 9.53
N ALA A 92 10.09 4.11 8.61
CA ALA A 92 10.16 2.69 8.94
C ALA A 92 11.39 2.36 9.79
N THR A 93 11.19 1.76 10.97
CA THR A 93 12.29 1.27 11.82
C THR A 93 12.93 0.02 11.24
N VAL A 94 12.16 -0.76 10.47
CA VAL A 94 12.63 -1.94 9.74
C VAL A 94 12.60 -1.67 8.24
N LYS A 95 13.76 -1.39 7.65
CA LYS A 95 13.95 -1.25 6.20
C LYS A 95 14.57 -2.53 5.65
N LEU A 96 13.79 -3.32 4.92
CA LEU A 96 14.27 -4.55 4.27
C LEU A 96 14.83 -4.24 2.89
N ASN A 97 15.88 -4.95 2.48
CA ASN A 97 16.32 -4.93 1.08
C ASN A 97 15.22 -5.52 0.19
N PRO A 98 14.90 -4.90 -0.95
CA PRO A 98 14.05 -5.50 -1.97
C PRO A 98 14.58 -6.87 -2.37
N SER A 99 13.67 -7.82 -2.59
CA SER A 99 14.04 -9.15 -3.06
C SER A 99 13.14 -9.62 -4.21
N PRO A 100 13.21 -8.96 -5.39
CA PRO A 100 12.45 -9.37 -6.56
C PRO A 100 12.65 -10.86 -6.85
N ASN A 101 11.55 -11.55 -7.17
CA ASN A 101 11.60 -12.88 -7.73
C ASN A 101 11.71 -12.71 -9.24
N GLY A 102 12.90 -12.85 -9.81
CA GLY A 102 13.15 -12.80 -11.26
C GLY A 102 14.62 -12.52 -11.59
N PRO A 103 15.02 -12.65 -12.87
CA PRO A 103 14.30 -13.34 -13.96
C PRO A 103 14.10 -14.86 -13.70
N PRO A 104 13.14 -15.52 -14.40
CA PRO A 104 12.28 -14.99 -15.46
C PRO A 104 11.07 -14.19 -14.97
N TYR A 105 10.71 -13.15 -15.72
CA TYR A 105 9.48 -12.37 -15.54
C TYR A 105 8.40 -12.93 -16.48
N ASP A 106 7.62 -13.90 -16.00
CA ASP A 106 6.66 -14.70 -16.77
C ASP A 106 5.26 -14.65 -16.15
N ALA A 107 4.32 -15.41 -16.73
CA ALA A 107 2.93 -15.45 -16.26
C ALA A 107 2.77 -15.89 -14.79
N THR A 108 3.76 -16.59 -14.21
CA THR A 108 3.70 -17.02 -12.80
C THR A 108 3.84 -15.85 -11.83
N MET A 109 4.24 -14.66 -12.30
CA MET A 109 4.24 -13.43 -11.50
C MET A 109 2.88 -13.14 -10.85
N LEU A 110 1.79 -13.55 -11.48
CA LEU A 110 0.41 -13.35 -11.03
C LEU A 110 -0.11 -14.50 -10.14
N SER A 111 0.71 -15.53 -9.88
CA SER A 111 0.27 -16.73 -9.19
C SER A 111 0.29 -16.60 -7.67
N THR A 112 -0.59 -17.34 -7.00
CA THR A 112 -0.62 -17.41 -5.53
C THR A 112 0.66 -18.05 -4.99
N GLU A 113 1.23 -19.03 -5.70
CA GLU A 113 2.47 -19.70 -5.32
C GLU A 113 3.64 -18.71 -5.26
N ARG A 114 3.77 -17.82 -6.25
CA ARG A 114 4.85 -16.82 -6.26
C ARG A 114 4.65 -15.76 -5.18
N MET A 115 3.40 -15.43 -4.85
CA MET A 115 3.06 -14.60 -3.69
C MET A 115 3.46 -15.27 -2.37
N VAL A 116 3.14 -16.55 -2.17
CA VAL A 116 3.51 -17.33 -0.97
C VAL A 116 5.03 -17.44 -0.85
N PHE A 117 5.72 -17.75 -1.94
CA PHE A 117 7.19 -17.81 -1.97
C PHE A 117 7.83 -16.46 -1.60
N HIS A 118 7.32 -15.35 -2.14
CA HIS A 118 7.82 -14.03 -1.76
C HIS A 118 7.52 -13.68 -0.30
N ASN A 119 6.33 -14.03 0.21
CA ASN A 119 6.00 -13.85 1.61
C ASN A 119 7.00 -14.59 2.51
N LYS A 120 7.35 -15.84 2.18
CA LYS A 120 8.37 -16.59 2.92
C LYS A 120 9.71 -15.87 2.95
N LYS A 121 10.20 -15.35 1.82
CA LYS A 121 11.45 -14.57 1.79
C LYS A 121 11.40 -13.36 2.73
N ILE A 122 10.24 -12.70 2.81
CA ILE A 122 10.05 -11.55 3.71
C ILE A 122 10.00 -12.01 5.17
N GLN A 123 9.33 -13.12 5.49
CA GLN A 123 9.33 -13.69 6.85
C GLN A 123 10.74 -14.06 7.30
N ASP A 124 11.51 -14.72 6.43
CA ASP A 124 12.89 -15.11 6.72
C ASP A 124 13.76 -13.85 6.98
N ALA A 125 13.56 -12.77 6.22
CA ALA A 125 14.25 -11.49 6.42
C ALA A 125 13.81 -10.71 7.68
N LEU A 126 12.65 -11.04 8.24
CA LEU A 126 12.11 -10.46 9.48
C LEU A 126 12.47 -11.28 10.72
N THR A 127 13.23 -12.35 10.58
CA THR A 127 13.72 -13.14 11.72
C THR A 127 14.41 -12.21 12.73
N ASN A 128 14.03 -12.35 14.01
CA ASN A 128 14.50 -11.51 15.13
C ASN A 128 14.08 -10.02 15.07
N LYS A 129 13.08 -9.65 14.25
CA LYS A 129 12.44 -8.32 14.30
C LYS A 129 11.21 -8.35 15.20
N ILE A 130 10.84 -7.20 15.76
CA ILE A 130 9.68 -7.11 16.64
C ILE A 130 8.43 -7.01 15.76
N LEU A 131 7.46 -7.86 16.03
CA LEU A 131 6.19 -7.86 15.32
C LEU A 131 5.41 -6.57 15.63
N GLY A 132 4.90 -5.91 14.60
CA GLY A 132 4.22 -4.61 14.74
C GLY A 132 5.12 -3.39 14.61
N GLU A 133 6.43 -3.54 14.39
CA GLU A 133 7.27 -2.44 13.92
C GLU A 133 6.88 -1.99 12.51
N LEU A 134 7.16 -0.73 12.17
CA LEU A 134 6.92 -0.22 10.82
C LEU A 134 7.93 -0.83 9.85
N VAL A 135 7.47 -1.73 8.97
CA VAL A 135 8.29 -2.42 7.97
C VAL A 135 8.09 -1.80 6.59
N SER A 136 9.18 -1.52 5.86
CA SER A 136 9.14 -1.07 4.46
C SER A 136 10.28 -1.61 3.60
N GLY A 137 10.23 -1.34 2.29
CA GLY A 137 11.24 -1.74 1.29
C GLY A 137 10.98 -3.07 0.56
N HIS A 138 10.21 -3.97 1.17
CA HIS A 138 10.06 -5.34 0.70
C HIS A 138 9.04 -5.55 -0.45
N LYS A 139 8.17 -4.57 -0.74
CA LYS A 139 7.13 -4.63 -1.79
C LYS A 139 7.11 -3.32 -2.60
N LYS A 140 6.38 -3.33 -3.73
CA LYS A 140 5.93 -2.12 -4.43
C LYS A 140 4.59 -1.71 -3.82
N ASP A 141 4.50 -0.52 -3.27
CA ASP A 141 3.23 0.01 -2.81
C ASP A 141 2.30 0.30 -4.01
N VAL A 142 1.08 -0.21 -3.95
CA VAL A 142 -0.02 0.25 -4.82
C VAL A 142 -0.50 1.59 -4.28
N VAL A 143 -0.49 2.62 -5.12
CA VAL A 143 -0.74 4.00 -4.71
C VAL A 143 -1.93 4.61 -5.45
N ILE A 144 -2.50 5.66 -4.88
CA ILE A 144 -3.27 6.66 -5.65
C ILE A 144 -2.30 7.66 -6.27
N SER A 145 -2.62 8.13 -7.47
CA SER A 145 -1.81 9.08 -8.23
C SER A 145 -2.70 9.97 -9.09
N ALA A 146 -2.35 11.25 -9.19
CA ALA A 146 -3.08 12.19 -10.06
C ALA A 146 -3.08 11.71 -11.52
N GLY A 147 -2.01 11.02 -11.96
CA GLY A 147 -1.92 10.40 -13.28
C GLY A 147 -3.06 9.42 -13.58
N LEU A 148 -3.63 8.75 -12.58
CA LEU A 148 -4.76 7.83 -12.78
C LEU A 148 -6.06 8.53 -13.19
N LEU A 149 -6.17 9.85 -13.05
CA LEU A 149 -7.29 10.61 -13.65
C LEU A 149 -7.25 10.56 -15.18
N SER A 150 -6.04 10.52 -15.77
CA SER A 150 -5.85 10.33 -17.22
C SER A 150 -5.75 8.86 -17.62
N TYR A 151 -5.43 7.97 -16.68
CA TYR A 151 -5.32 6.52 -16.88
C TYR A 151 -6.23 5.73 -15.91
N PRO A 152 -7.56 5.93 -15.96
CA PRO A 152 -8.49 5.39 -14.95
C PRO A 152 -8.64 3.87 -14.96
N LYS A 153 -8.12 3.22 -16.01
CA LYS A 153 -8.12 1.76 -16.18
C LYS A 153 -6.82 1.10 -15.72
N ASN A 154 -5.89 1.85 -15.12
CA ASN A 154 -4.55 1.37 -14.79
C ASN A 154 -4.31 1.26 -13.28
N VAL A 155 -3.25 0.56 -12.89
CA VAL A 155 -2.73 0.53 -11.52
C VAL A 155 -1.50 1.43 -11.41
N ALA A 156 -1.38 2.17 -10.32
CA ALA A 156 -0.17 2.92 -9.98
C ALA A 156 0.64 2.17 -8.93
N ILE A 157 1.93 1.95 -9.20
CA ILE A 157 2.86 1.26 -8.29
C ILE A 157 4.16 2.05 -8.15
N VAL A 158 4.73 2.01 -6.94
CA VAL A 158 6.04 2.60 -6.63
C VAL A 158 6.71 1.81 -5.52
N GLY A 159 8.04 1.77 -5.49
CA GLY A 159 8.78 1.31 -4.32
C GLY A 159 9.83 0.29 -4.66
N TRP A 160 9.89 -0.78 -3.85
CA TRP A 160 11.13 -1.53 -3.67
C TRP A 160 12.28 -0.59 -3.31
N TRP A 161 12.14 0.01 -2.14
CA TRP A 161 13.10 0.94 -1.57
C TRP A 161 14.21 0.16 -0.86
N TYR A 162 15.45 0.34 -1.29
CA TYR A 162 16.62 -0.09 -0.52
C TYR A 162 16.75 0.75 0.75
N PRO A 163 17.40 0.23 1.81
CA PRO A 163 17.74 1.02 2.99
C PRO A 163 18.56 2.28 2.69
N SER A 164 19.30 2.31 1.57
CA SER A 164 20.03 3.49 1.07
C SER A 164 19.13 4.60 0.50
N GLY A 165 17.84 4.34 0.26
CA GLY A 165 16.90 5.27 -0.38
C GLY A 165 16.79 5.12 -1.89
N GLN A 166 17.62 4.29 -2.51
CA GLN A 166 17.44 3.93 -3.92
C GLN A 166 16.15 3.10 -4.11
N MET A 167 15.34 3.41 -5.13
CA MET A 167 14.17 2.62 -5.49
C MET A 167 14.39 1.84 -6.78
N ILE A 168 13.83 0.62 -6.85
CA ILE A 168 13.83 -0.18 -8.09
C ILE A 168 12.65 0.23 -8.99
N GLN A 169 11.49 0.51 -8.40
CA GLN A 169 10.27 0.86 -9.12
C GLN A 169 9.94 2.34 -8.91
N PRO A 170 10.30 3.24 -9.85
CA PRO A 170 9.71 4.57 -9.92
C PRO A 170 8.19 4.49 -10.07
N LEU A 171 7.50 5.58 -9.73
CA LEU A 171 6.05 5.68 -9.93
C LEU A 171 5.70 5.35 -11.38
N ASN A 172 4.88 4.33 -11.54
CA ASN A 172 4.37 3.89 -12.83
C ASN A 172 2.87 3.66 -12.71
N TYR A 173 2.10 4.42 -13.49
CA TYR A 173 0.65 4.30 -13.62
C TYR A 173 0.20 4.01 -15.06
N VAL A 174 1.13 3.68 -15.95
CA VAL A 174 0.86 3.57 -17.40
C VAL A 174 1.05 2.15 -17.94
N SER A 175 1.87 1.32 -17.29
CA SER A 175 2.31 0.03 -17.85
C SER A 175 1.33 -1.13 -17.65
N HIS A 176 0.43 -1.03 -16.67
CA HIS A 176 -0.44 -2.15 -16.29
C HIS A 176 -1.87 -1.69 -16.04
N ASP A 177 -2.83 -2.51 -16.49
CA ASP A 177 -4.23 -2.30 -16.20
C ASP A 177 -4.56 -2.59 -14.72
N ARG A 178 -5.69 -2.09 -14.25
CA ARG A 178 -6.14 -2.17 -12.86
C ARG A 178 -6.52 -3.58 -12.37
N ASN A 179 -6.48 -4.60 -13.23
CA ASN A 179 -6.61 -6.00 -12.83
C ASN A 179 -5.24 -6.67 -12.61
N TYR A 180 -4.14 -6.03 -13.01
CA TYR A 180 -2.79 -6.52 -12.78
C TYR A 180 -2.47 -6.54 -11.28
N LYS A 181 -1.88 -7.64 -10.82
CA LYS A 181 -1.58 -7.92 -9.41
C LYS A 181 -0.52 -9.00 -9.30
N ASP A 182 0.74 -8.61 -9.44
CA ASP A 182 1.82 -9.56 -9.24
C ASP A 182 2.11 -9.79 -7.74
N TYR A 183 2.94 -10.79 -7.46
CA TYR A 183 3.43 -11.11 -6.12
C TYR A 183 4.10 -9.95 -5.37
N SER A 184 4.47 -8.87 -6.06
CA SER A 184 5.24 -7.74 -5.53
C SER A 184 4.37 -6.57 -5.07
N HIS A 185 3.08 -6.55 -5.45
CA HIS A 185 2.13 -5.54 -4.95
C HIS A 185 2.00 -5.61 -3.42
N GLY A 186 2.18 -4.48 -2.77
CA GLY A 186 1.98 -4.24 -1.36
C GLY A 186 0.85 -3.23 -1.18
N ILE A 187 -0.13 -3.58 -0.35
CA ILE A 187 -1.25 -2.71 -0.03
C ILE A 187 -1.03 -2.12 1.35
N ARG A 188 -0.81 -0.81 1.45
CA ARG A 188 -0.80 -0.09 2.73
C ARG A 188 -2.10 0.66 2.90
N LEU A 189 -2.61 0.65 4.12
CA LEU A 189 -3.77 1.45 4.49
C LEU A 189 -3.34 2.57 5.42
N ILE A 190 -3.81 3.76 5.08
CA ILE A 190 -3.66 4.97 5.87
C ILE A 190 -5.06 5.36 6.36
N ASN A 191 -5.18 5.69 7.64
CA ASN A 191 -6.42 6.20 8.20
C ASN A 191 -6.92 7.42 7.40
N ARG A 192 -8.21 7.47 7.05
CA ARG A 192 -8.80 8.59 6.32
C ARG A 192 -8.74 9.89 7.11
N MET A 193 -8.78 9.80 8.44
CA MET A 193 -8.65 10.97 9.32
C MET A 193 -7.18 11.22 9.65
N VAL A 194 -6.74 12.45 9.40
CA VAL A 194 -5.40 12.95 9.67
C VAL A 194 -5.49 14.20 10.54
N THR A 195 -4.40 14.60 11.18
CA THR A 195 -4.32 15.90 11.83
C THR A 195 -3.37 16.84 11.09
N ILE A 196 -3.74 18.11 10.96
CA ILE A 196 -2.87 19.18 10.47
C ILE A 196 -2.83 20.24 11.57
N ASN A 197 -1.64 20.55 12.09
CA ASN A 197 -1.44 21.48 13.20
C ASN A 197 -2.37 21.16 14.41
N GLY A 198 -2.60 19.88 14.67
CA GLY A 198 -3.45 19.37 15.75
C GLY A 198 -4.95 19.36 15.46
N GLN A 199 -5.42 19.86 14.31
CA GLN A 199 -6.83 19.83 13.91
C GLN A 199 -7.13 18.64 13.01
N TRP A 200 -8.29 18.00 13.17
CA TRP A 200 -8.69 16.85 12.37
C TRP A 200 -9.17 17.26 10.97
N HIS A 201 -8.71 16.51 9.96
CA HIS A 201 -9.10 16.67 8.56
C HIS A 201 -9.39 15.31 7.90
N ASP A 202 -10.28 15.33 6.92
CA ASP A 202 -10.43 14.23 5.97
C ASP A 202 -9.31 14.30 4.92
N ILE A 203 -8.56 13.21 4.75
CA ILE A 203 -7.44 13.15 3.81
C ILE A 203 -7.85 13.40 2.36
N TYR A 204 -9.10 13.11 1.97
CA TYR A 204 -9.60 13.45 0.64
C TYR A 204 -9.70 14.97 0.44
N ASP A 205 -10.08 15.71 1.48
CA ASP A 205 -10.13 17.18 1.42
C ASP A 205 -8.70 17.76 1.41
N VAL A 206 -7.77 17.14 2.12
CA VAL A 206 -6.35 17.50 2.07
C VAL A 206 -5.79 17.32 0.65
N LEU A 207 -6.08 16.20 -0.01
CA LEU A 207 -5.65 15.96 -1.39
C LEU A 207 -6.30 16.90 -2.41
N ARG A 208 -7.55 17.33 -2.19
CA ARG A 208 -8.22 18.33 -3.04
C ARG A 208 -7.73 19.77 -2.80
N SER A 209 -7.14 20.05 -1.64
CA SER A 209 -6.67 21.39 -1.29
C SER A 209 -5.39 21.77 -2.04
N LYS A 210 -5.44 22.87 -2.79
CA LYS A 210 -4.27 23.42 -3.52
C LYS A 210 -3.11 23.83 -2.61
N THR A 211 -3.37 24.10 -1.33
CA THR A 211 -2.35 24.53 -0.37
C THR A 211 -1.88 23.39 0.53
N LEU A 212 -2.78 22.47 0.92
CA LEU A 212 -2.46 21.40 1.87
C LEU A 212 -2.01 20.11 1.18
N SER A 213 -2.35 19.87 -0.09
CA SER A 213 -2.00 18.63 -0.78
C SER A 213 -0.50 18.38 -0.80
N ILE A 214 0.32 19.45 -0.80
CA ILE A 214 1.77 19.36 -0.78
C ILE A 214 2.30 18.58 0.43
N LEU A 215 1.56 18.49 1.54
CA LEU A 215 1.95 17.71 2.72
C LEU A 215 2.07 16.22 2.41
N ILE A 216 1.24 15.71 1.49
CA ILE A 216 1.06 14.28 1.22
C ILE A 216 1.03 13.93 -0.27
N SER A 217 1.22 14.86 -1.18
CA SER A 217 1.27 14.63 -2.62
C SER A 217 2.39 15.45 -3.25
N ASP A 218 3.18 14.81 -4.09
CA ASP A 218 4.18 15.45 -4.95
C ASP A 218 3.70 15.60 -6.41
N GLU A 219 2.43 15.25 -6.66
CA GLU A 219 1.72 15.44 -7.93
C GLU A 219 0.75 16.64 -7.88
N GLY A 220 0.76 17.40 -6.78
CA GLY A 220 -0.17 18.50 -6.54
C GLY A 220 -1.52 18.02 -6.00
N SER A 221 -2.53 18.90 -6.08
CA SER A 221 -3.89 18.62 -5.60
C SER A 221 -4.71 17.87 -6.65
N PHE A 222 -5.44 16.84 -6.24
CA PHE A 222 -6.33 16.07 -7.12
C PHE A 222 -7.47 15.42 -6.33
N ASP A 223 -8.54 15.05 -7.02
CA ASP A 223 -9.68 14.36 -6.40
C ASP A 223 -9.47 12.85 -6.38
N ALA A 224 -8.91 12.34 -5.27
CA ALA A 224 -8.66 10.92 -5.09
C ALA A 224 -9.93 10.06 -4.97
N THR A 225 -11.12 10.67 -4.82
CA THR A 225 -12.39 9.90 -4.79
C THR A 225 -12.77 9.31 -6.14
N GLN A 226 -12.17 9.82 -7.23
CA GLN A 226 -12.36 9.32 -8.59
C GLN A 226 -11.44 8.12 -8.92
N ILE A 227 -10.45 7.84 -8.08
CA ILE A 227 -9.47 6.78 -8.32
C ILE A 227 -10.01 5.44 -7.80
N TYR A 228 -10.05 4.45 -8.69
CA TYR A 228 -10.60 3.11 -8.45
C TYR A 228 -12.09 3.10 -8.06
N ALA A 229 -12.81 4.16 -8.45
CA ALA A 229 -14.27 4.23 -8.40
C ALA A 229 -14.95 3.33 -9.44
#